data_AF-A0A3M7STT3-F1
#
_entry.id   AF-A0A3M7STT3-F1
#
_cell.length_a   1.000
_cell.length_b   1.000
_cell.length_c   1.000
_cell.angle_alpha   90.00
_cell.angle_beta   90.00
_cell.angle_gamma   90.00
#
_symmetry.space_group_name_H-M   'P 1'
#
loop_
_entity.id
_entity.type
_entity.pdbx_description
1 polymer ?
#
loop_
_entity_poly.entity_id
_entity_poly.type
_entity_poly.pdbx_seq_one_letter_code
_entity_poly.pdbx_strand_id
1 'polypeptide(L)'
;MPCGFSAKSKDIFYRKGRFPCPVCKIHDITSEECLSMTRNKMLINEINLYLKKKNYEKLLKIFEKYKNDPQILLDESYDCLKKKIKSRQKEIKVMLNKILDGYSDDLLKKIDMERDLKLKDLAEKNQQIETLDLVNLNHDKNLDIDSKLVFYKKSKIEIDKGINLVKNIIGDLKEPKFKLTDSSDNIGVTKLFGELYLKEETFIYFNKEEIDDDSRSEATIKLIINNFSLLKDKKNFRVYSKKCIIRKF
;
A
#
# COMPACT_ATOMS: atom_id res chain seq x y z
N MET A 1 28.99 -22.35 60.68
CA MET A 1 28.86 -23.69 60.05
C MET A 1 27.86 -23.62 58.90
N PRO A 2 28.03 -24.45 57.85
CA PRO A 2 27.42 -24.24 56.54
C PRO A 2 25.97 -24.76 56.53
N CYS A 3 25.02 -23.86 56.54
CA CYS A 3 23.61 -24.18 56.30
C CYS A 3 23.40 -24.51 54.80
N GLY A 4 23.34 -25.80 54.49
CA GLY A 4 22.98 -26.34 53.17
C GLY A 4 21.49 -26.15 52.87
N PHE A 5 21.17 -25.96 51.60
CA PHE A 5 19.82 -25.66 51.12
C PHE A 5 18.95 -26.92 51.01
N SER A 6 17.69 -26.84 51.46
CA SER A 6 16.65 -27.81 51.13
C SER A 6 15.30 -27.14 50.80
N ALA A 7 15.32 -25.97 50.15
CA ALA A 7 14.12 -25.29 49.67
C ALA A 7 14.19 -25.12 48.15
N LYS A 8 13.10 -25.39 47.43
CA LYS A 8 13.07 -25.21 45.98
C LYS A 8 13.04 -23.71 45.67
N SER A 9 13.77 -23.26 44.65
CA SER A 9 13.81 -21.84 44.29
C SER A 9 12.42 -21.26 44.02
N LYS A 10 11.53 -22.04 43.38
CA LYS A 10 10.13 -21.67 43.13
C LYS A 10 9.35 -21.37 44.41
N ASP A 11 9.64 -22.08 45.50
CA ASP A 11 8.95 -21.92 46.79
C ASP A 11 9.40 -20.64 47.53
N ILE A 12 10.51 -20.04 47.10
CA ILE A 12 11.06 -18.77 47.61
C ILE A 12 10.66 -17.61 46.68
N PHE A 13 10.83 -17.79 45.37
CA PHE A 13 10.69 -16.74 44.36
C PHE A 13 9.25 -16.22 44.24
N TYR A 14 8.26 -17.09 44.42
CA TYR A 14 6.84 -16.74 44.30
C TYR A 14 6.14 -16.51 45.65
N ARG A 15 6.89 -16.58 46.75
CA ARG A 15 6.31 -16.45 48.09
C ARG A 15 5.98 -14.98 48.38
N LYS A 16 4.73 -14.74 48.80
CA LYS A 16 4.28 -13.42 49.23
C LYS A 16 4.39 -13.31 50.75
N GLY A 17 4.93 -12.19 51.22
CA GLY A 17 5.11 -11.92 52.65
C GLY A 17 6.41 -12.50 53.23
N ARG A 18 6.56 -12.37 54.55
CA ARG A 18 7.73 -12.88 55.27
C ARG A 18 7.60 -14.38 55.53
N PHE A 19 8.73 -15.07 55.60
CA PHE A 19 8.78 -16.49 55.89
C PHE A 19 10.00 -16.87 56.72
N PRO A 20 9.92 -17.99 57.47
CA PRO A 20 11.04 -18.44 58.28
C PRO A 20 12.30 -18.59 57.44
N CYS A 21 13.37 -17.93 57.86
CA CYS A 21 14.65 -17.96 57.22
C CYS A 21 15.06 -19.42 56.95
N PRO A 22 15.27 -19.82 55.69
CA PRO A 22 15.54 -21.22 55.36
C PRO A 22 16.91 -21.68 55.89
N VAL A 23 17.76 -20.73 56.29
CA VAL A 23 19.09 -20.95 56.86
C VAL A 23 19.04 -21.25 58.35
N CYS A 24 18.41 -20.38 59.15
CA CYS A 24 18.46 -20.50 60.61
C CYS A 24 17.10 -20.82 61.25
N LYS A 25 15.99 -20.57 60.56
CA LYS A 25 14.61 -20.73 61.06
C LYS A 25 14.27 -19.91 62.32
N ILE A 26 15.10 -18.93 62.69
CA ILE A 26 14.96 -18.12 63.92
C ILE A 26 14.28 -16.77 63.65
N HIS A 27 14.38 -16.24 62.44
CA HIS A 27 13.76 -14.99 62.04
C HIS A 27 13.03 -15.18 60.72
N ASP A 28 12.05 -14.32 60.44
CA ASP A 28 11.39 -14.30 59.16
C ASP A 28 12.08 -13.31 58.22
N ILE A 29 12.26 -13.72 56.97
CA ILE A 29 12.81 -12.92 55.88
C ILE A 29 11.81 -12.81 54.73
N THR A 30 11.95 -11.78 53.93
CA THR A 30 11.29 -11.65 52.63
C THR A 30 12.04 -12.44 51.55
N SER A 31 11.39 -12.64 50.40
CA SER A 31 12.04 -13.29 49.25
C SER A 31 13.22 -12.47 48.73
N GLU A 32 13.13 -11.14 48.75
CA GLU A 32 14.21 -10.24 48.34
C GLU A 32 15.42 -10.33 49.28
N GLU A 33 15.19 -10.30 50.60
CA GLU A 33 16.25 -10.49 51.60
C GLU A 33 16.90 -11.88 51.44
N CYS A 34 16.10 -12.92 51.20
CA CYS A 34 16.62 -14.26 50.94
C CYS A 34 17.49 -14.30 49.67
N LEU A 35 17.01 -13.80 48.54
CA LEU A 35 17.72 -13.84 47.25
C LEU A 35 18.97 -12.95 47.24
N SER A 36 18.98 -11.88 48.02
CA SER A 36 20.12 -10.95 48.14
C SER A 36 21.23 -11.43 49.08
N MET A 37 21.00 -12.48 49.88
CA MET A 37 22.07 -13.09 50.69
C MET A 37 23.24 -13.54 49.81
N THR A 38 24.47 -13.25 50.22
CA THR A 38 25.69 -13.51 49.43
C THR A 38 25.77 -14.91 48.84
N ARG A 39 25.44 -15.94 49.63
CA ARG A 39 25.48 -17.35 49.19
C ARG A 39 24.39 -17.69 48.16
N ASN A 40 23.19 -17.11 48.30
CA ASN A 40 22.09 -17.28 47.36
C ASN A 40 22.37 -16.58 46.05
N LYS A 41 22.83 -15.32 46.13
CA LYS A 41 23.28 -14.54 44.99
C LYS A 41 24.37 -15.27 44.19
N MET A 42 25.33 -15.87 44.88
CA MET A 42 26.38 -16.67 44.23
C MET A 42 25.82 -17.89 43.49
N LEU A 43 24.95 -18.67 44.12
CA LEU A 43 24.35 -19.89 43.52
C LEU A 43 23.44 -19.56 42.33
N ILE A 44 22.66 -18.47 42.42
CA ILE A 44 21.84 -17.96 41.31
C ILE A 44 22.74 -17.55 40.13
N ASN A 45 23.81 -16.79 40.40
CA ASN A 45 24.77 -16.40 39.37
C ASN A 45 25.45 -17.60 38.69
N GLU A 46 25.78 -18.65 39.45
CA GLU A 46 26.38 -19.88 38.93
C GLU A 46 25.43 -20.62 37.99
N ILE A 47 24.16 -20.78 38.39
CA ILE A 47 23.11 -21.39 37.55
C ILE A 47 22.88 -20.56 36.29
N ASN A 48 22.80 -19.24 36.43
CA ASN A 48 22.61 -18.32 35.30
C ASN A 48 23.77 -18.37 34.31
N LEU A 49 25.00 -18.41 34.80
CA LEU A 49 26.18 -18.59 33.95
C LEU A 49 26.11 -19.92 33.19
N TYR A 50 25.74 -21.00 33.86
CA TYR A 50 25.58 -22.31 33.23
C TYR A 50 24.49 -22.30 32.15
N LEU A 51 23.32 -21.72 32.43
CA LEU A 51 22.23 -21.60 31.45
C LEU A 51 22.63 -20.74 30.24
N LYS A 52 23.29 -19.59 30.47
CA LYS A 52 23.81 -18.73 29.40
C LYS A 52 24.84 -19.45 28.55
N LYS A 53 25.77 -20.17 29.17
CA LYS A 53 26.76 -20.99 28.47
C LYS A 53 26.08 -22.04 27.59
N LYS A 54 25.10 -22.77 28.13
CA LYS A 54 24.34 -23.77 27.38
C LYS A 54 23.57 -23.16 26.20
N ASN A 55 23.00 -21.97 26.37
CA ASN A 55 22.32 -21.26 25.29
C ASN A 55 23.30 -20.80 24.21
N TYR A 56 24.44 -20.25 24.61
CA TYR A 56 25.51 -19.85 23.71
C TYR A 56 26.05 -21.04 22.89
N GLU A 57 26.28 -22.19 23.52
CA GLU A 57 26.69 -23.43 22.83
C GLU A 57 25.67 -23.91 21.80
N LYS A 58 24.36 -23.79 22.08
CA LYS A 58 23.30 -24.09 21.11
C LYS A 58 23.34 -23.15 19.91
N LEU A 59 23.48 -21.84 20.16
CA LEU A 59 23.58 -20.83 19.10
C LEU A 59 24.85 -21.02 18.27
N LEU A 60 25.98 -21.36 18.89
CA LEU A 60 27.22 -21.70 18.19
C LEU A 60 27.03 -22.89 17.25
N LYS A 61 26.34 -23.96 17.67
CA LYS A 61 26.04 -25.11 16.79
C LYS A 61 25.19 -24.72 15.58
N ILE A 62 24.29 -23.76 15.73
CA ILE A 62 23.50 -23.22 14.62
C ILE A 62 24.40 -22.37 13.71
N PHE A 63 25.21 -21.50 14.29
CA PHE A 63 26.16 -20.65 13.57
C PHE A 63 27.19 -21.45 12.78
N GLU A 64 27.72 -22.55 13.34
CA GLU A 64 28.64 -23.46 12.66
C GLU A 64 28.04 -24.05 11.37
N LYS A 65 26.72 -24.32 11.34
CA LYS A 65 26.04 -24.75 10.10
C LYS A 65 26.11 -23.67 9.02
N TYR A 66 26.02 -22.40 9.41
CA TYR A 66 26.07 -21.26 8.50
C TYR A 66 27.50 -20.89 8.10
N LYS A 67 28.48 -21.18 8.95
CA LYS A 67 29.91 -20.92 8.70
C LYS A 67 30.46 -21.73 7.52
N ASN A 68 29.91 -22.93 7.30
CA ASN A 68 30.39 -23.82 6.26
C ASN A 68 29.99 -23.35 4.85
N ASP A 69 28.88 -22.62 4.72
CA ASP A 69 28.48 -21.99 3.45
C ASP A 69 27.62 -20.73 3.66
N PRO A 70 28.25 -19.62 4.05
CA PRO A 70 27.54 -18.37 4.26
C PRO A 70 27.00 -17.77 2.95
N GLN A 71 27.62 -18.14 1.82
CA GLN A 71 27.30 -17.59 0.52
C GLN A 71 25.92 -18.06 0.04
N ILE A 72 25.63 -19.37 0.11
CA ILE A 72 24.32 -19.92 -0.27
C ILE A 72 23.19 -19.24 0.53
N LEU A 73 23.37 -19.03 1.83
CA LEU A 73 22.33 -18.44 2.69
C LEU A 73 22.07 -16.97 2.37
N LEU A 74 23.15 -16.22 2.11
CA LEU A 74 23.02 -14.83 1.67
C LEU A 74 22.33 -14.79 0.30
N ASP A 75 22.76 -15.62 -0.63
CA ASP A 75 22.19 -15.70 -1.97
C ASP A 75 20.71 -16.04 -1.92
N GLU A 76 20.29 -17.03 -1.13
CA GLU A 76 18.87 -17.37 -0.93
C GLU A 76 18.04 -16.19 -0.38
N SER A 77 18.58 -15.47 0.60
CA SER A 77 17.93 -14.31 1.21
C SER A 77 17.76 -13.16 0.21
N TYR A 78 18.82 -12.83 -0.52
CA TYR A 78 18.79 -11.78 -1.55
C TYR A 78 17.93 -12.19 -2.75
N ASP A 79 17.96 -13.46 -3.16
CA ASP A 79 17.12 -13.97 -4.23
C ASP A 79 15.64 -13.97 -3.87
N CYS A 80 15.30 -14.22 -2.61
CA CYS A 80 13.94 -14.01 -2.10
C CYS A 80 13.49 -12.56 -2.30
N LEU A 81 14.35 -11.59 -1.99
CA LEU A 81 14.06 -10.16 -2.22
C LEU A 81 13.92 -9.84 -3.72
N LYS A 82 14.81 -10.34 -4.58
CA LYS A 82 14.72 -10.18 -6.04
C LYS A 82 13.42 -10.77 -6.59
N LYS A 83 13.00 -11.95 -6.11
CA LYS A 83 11.73 -12.59 -6.50
C LYS A 83 10.52 -11.72 -6.11
N LYS A 84 10.53 -11.11 -4.92
CA LYS A 84 9.48 -10.16 -4.49
C LYS A 84 9.39 -8.95 -5.42
N ILE A 85 10.53 -8.35 -5.78
CA ILE A 85 10.58 -7.22 -6.74
C ILE A 85 9.99 -7.64 -8.10
N LYS A 86 10.37 -8.82 -8.60
CA LYS A 86 9.82 -9.36 -9.87
C LYS A 86 8.32 -9.63 -9.79
N SER A 87 7.81 -10.15 -8.67
CA SER A 87 6.36 -10.34 -8.47
C SER A 87 5.64 -9.00 -8.54
N ARG A 88 6.16 -8.00 -7.82
CA ARG A 88 5.59 -6.66 -7.76
C ARG A 88 5.55 -6.00 -9.12
N GLN A 89 6.59 -6.16 -9.93
CA GLN A 89 6.62 -5.69 -11.32
C GLN A 89 5.46 -6.27 -12.14
N LYS A 90 5.21 -7.58 -12.04
CA LYS A 90 4.12 -8.24 -12.77
C LYS A 90 2.75 -7.73 -12.32
N GLU A 91 2.54 -7.59 -11.02
CA GLU A 91 1.31 -7.05 -10.45
C GLU A 91 1.03 -5.63 -10.96
N ILE A 92 2.03 -4.74 -10.92
CA ILE A 92 1.90 -3.36 -11.38
C ILE A 92 1.60 -3.32 -12.88
N LYS A 93 2.27 -4.15 -13.69
CA LYS A 93 2.00 -4.22 -15.13
C LYS A 93 0.55 -4.61 -15.43
N VAL A 94 0.02 -5.61 -14.74
CA VAL A 94 -1.38 -6.03 -14.88
C VAL A 94 -2.34 -4.92 -14.46
N MET A 95 -2.05 -4.24 -13.35
CA MET A 95 -2.86 -3.12 -12.86
C MET A 95 -2.88 -1.94 -13.84
N LEU A 96 -1.71 -1.54 -14.35
CA LEU A 96 -1.59 -0.43 -15.30
C LEU A 96 -2.30 -0.75 -16.61
N ASN A 97 -2.16 -1.97 -17.15
CA ASN A 97 -2.88 -2.37 -18.36
C ASN A 97 -4.39 -2.25 -18.18
N LYS A 98 -4.95 -2.73 -17.05
CA LYS A 98 -6.39 -2.58 -16.79
C LYS A 98 -6.85 -1.13 -16.74
N ILE A 99 -6.04 -0.23 -16.18
CA ILE A 99 -6.35 1.21 -16.12
C ILE A 99 -6.30 1.81 -17.53
N LEU A 100 -5.29 1.46 -18.33
CA LEU A 100 -5.15 1.92 -19.71
C LEU A 100 -6.30 1.43 -20.58
N ASP A 101 -6.64 0.14 -20.50
CA ASP A 101 -7.73 -0.47 -21.24
C ASP A 101 -9.06 0.22 -20.89
N GLY A 102 -9.36 0.38 -19.59
CA GLY A 102 -10.57 1.06 -19.14
C GLY A 102 -10.66 2.52 -19.59
N TYR A 103 -9.56 3.27 -19.50
CA TYR A 103 -9.52 4.65 -19.98
C TYR A 103 -9.70 4.75 -21.50
N SER A 104 -9.05 3.85 -22.25
CA SER A 104 -9.19 3.76 -23.70
C SER A 104 -10.64 3.45 -24.10
N ASP A 105 -11.25 2.46 -23.45
CA ASP A 105 -12.65 2.10 -23.69
C ASP A 105 -13.61 3.27 -23.42
N ASP A 106 -13.37 4.05 -22.37
CA ASP A 106 -14.18 5.21 -22.05
C ASP A 106 -14.01 6.35 -23.08
N LEU A 107 -12.81 6.55 -23.61
CA LEU A 107 -12.59 7.50 -24.71
C LEU A 107 -13.32 7.06 -25.99
N LEU A 108 -13.23 5.77 -26.33
CA LEU A 108 -13.91 5.21 -27.50
C LEU A 108 -15.43 5.36 -27.38
N LYS A 109 -16.01 5.06 -26.21
CA LYS A 109 -17.44 5.26 -25.95
C LYS A 109 -17.87 6.72 -26.16
N LYS A 110 -17.06 7.70 -25.75
CA LYS A 110 -17.37 9.12 -25.98
C LYS A 110 -17.40 9.46 -27.47
N ILE A 111 -16.49 8.88 -28.25
CA ILE A 111 -16.48 9.05 -29.71
C ILE A 111 -17.74 8.44 -30.32
N ASP A 112 -18.11 7.22 -29.92
CA ASP A 112 -19.30 6.54 -30.41
C ASP A 112 -20.58 7.30 -30.05
N MET A 113 -20.71 7.78 -28.80
CA MET A 113 -21.85 8.59 -28.37
C MET A 113 -21.99 9.88 -29.19
N GLU A 114 -20.89 10.60 -29.43
CA GLU A 114 -20.91 11.82 -30.26
C GLU A 114 -21.24 11.51 -31.72
N ARG A 115 -20.72 10.41 -32.28
CA ARG A 115 -21.09 9.95 -33.62
C ARG A 115 -22.60 9.68 -33.69
N ASP A 116 -23.15 8.96 -32.73
CA ASP A 116 -24.57 8.59 -32.72
C ASP A 116 -25.47 9.81 -32.54
N LEU A 117 -25.04 10.81 -31.75
CA LEU A 117 -25.70 12.12 -31.66
C LEU A 117 -25.65 12.85 -33.01
N LYS A 118 -24.49 12.95 -33.65
CA LYS A 118 -24.36 13.56 -34.98
C LYS A 118 -25.23 12.86 -36.04
N LEU A 119 -25.34 11.54 -35.99
CA LEU A 119 -26.21 10.78 -36.90
C LEU A 119 -27.69 11.11 -36.71
N LYS A 120 -28.13 11.29 -35.46
CA LYS A 120 -29.51 11.73 -35.16
C LYS A 120 -29.76 13.15 -35.68
N ASP A 121 -28.85 14.08 -35.40
CA ASP A 121 -28.94 15.46 -35.90
C ASP A 121 -28.96 15.50 -37.44
N LEU A 122 -28.17 14.64 -38.10
CA LEU A 122 -28.15 14.51 -39.55
C LEU A 122 -29.49 14.01 -40.09
N ALA A 123 -30.11 13.03 -39.42
CA ALA A 123 -31.41 12.50 -39.83
C ALA A 123 -32.50 13.60 -39.79
N GLU A 124 -32.50 14.43 -38.74
CA GLU A 124 -33.41 15.59 -38.63
C GLU A 124 -33.15 16.62 -39.73
N LYS A 125 -31.88 16.96 -39.97
CA LYS A 125 -31.48 17.89 -41.05
C LYS A 125 -31.84 17.34 -42.44
N ASN A 126 -31.76 16.03 -42.67
CA ASN A 126 -32.18 15.40 -43.92
C ASN A 126 -33.69 15.52 -44.13
N GLN A 127 -34.51 15.33 -43.09
CA GLN A 127 -35.96 15.56 -43.19
C GLN A 127 -36.28 17.02 -43.55
N GLN A 128 -35.49 17.98 -43.04
CA GLN A 128 -35.63 19.39 -43.44
C GLN A 128 -35.27 19.63 -44.91
N ILE A 129 -34.31 18.89 -45.47
CA ILE A 129 -33.99 18.94 -46.90
C ILE A 129 -35.09 18.30 -47.75
N GLU A 130 -35.66 17.17 -47.31
CA GLU A 130 -36.75 16.50 -48.03
C GLU A 130 -38.03 17.34 -48.06
N THR A 131 -38.26 18.15 -47.02
CA THR A 131 -39.39 19.10 -46.94
C THR A 131 -39.14 20.42 -47.67
N LEU A 132 -37.89 20.71 -48.07
CA LEU A 132 -37.56 21.82 -48.97
C LEU A 132 -38.16 21.49 -50.34
N ASP A 133 -39.34 22.07 -50.59
CA ASP A 133 -40.16 21.78 -51.75
C ASP A 133 -39.58 22.36 -53.04
N LEU A 134 -38.56 21.68 -53.56
CA LEU A 134 -37.95 21.98 -54.86
C LEU A 134 -38.92 21.71 -56.02
N VAL A 135 -40.00 20.96 -55.80
CA VAL A 135 -41.01 20.62 -56.82
C VAL A 135 -41.87 21.84 -57.18
N ASN A 136 -42.04 22.78 -56.24
CA ASN A 136 -42.70 24.07 -56.45
C ASN A 136 -41.84 25.14 -57.15
N LEU A 137 -40.62 24.82 -57.56
CA LEU A 137 -39.77 25.70 -58.38
C LEU A 137 -40.10 25.63 -59.88
N ASN A 138 -41.05 24.79 -60.29
CA ASN A 138 -41.54 24.75 -61.66
C ASN A 138 -42.38 25.98 -61.97
N HIS A 139 -41.86 26.86 -62.82
CA HIS A 139 -42.57 28.05 -63.28
C HIS A 139 -43.70 27.67 -64.24
N ASP A 140 -44.90 28.20 -64.00
CA ASP A 140 -45.97 28.20 -64.99
C ASP A 140 -45.62 29.20 -66.11
N LYS A 141 -45.51 28.69 -67.34
CA LYS A 141 -45.16 29.49 -68.52
C LYS A 141 -46.17 30.60 -68.80
N ASN A 142 -47.39 30.47 -68.30
CA ASN A 142 -48.51 31.37 -68.55
C ASN A 142 -48.64 32.56 -67.57
N LEU A 143 -47.77 32.69 -66.57
CA LEU A 143 -47.77 33.83 -65.65
C LEU A 143 -47.37 35.15 -66.34
N ASP A 144 -47.91 36.28 -65.88
CA ASP A 144 -47.48 37.60 -66.29
C ASP A 144 -46.06 37.93 -65.78
N ILE A 145 -45.46 39.00 -66.33
CA ILE A 145 -44.06 39.36 -66.08
C ILE A 145 -43.80 39.72 -64.60
N ASP A 146 -44.72 40.44 -63.96
CA ASP A 146 -44.57 40.86 -62.56
C ASP A 146 -44.68 39.66 -61.62
N SER A 147 -45.63 38.76 -61.88
CA SER A 147 -45.76 37.49 -61.15
C SER A 147 -44.52 36.60 -61.29
N LYS A 148 -43.92 36.54 -62.48
CA LYS A 148 -42.65 35.82 -62.71
C LYS A 148 -41.49 36.42 -61.92
N LEU A 149 -41.39 37.75 -61.87
CA LEU A 149 -40.36 38.44 -61.09
C LEU A 149 -40.48 38.17 -59.59
N VAL A 150 -41.70 38.19 -59.04
CA VAL A 150 -41.96 37.86 -57.63
C VAL A 150 -41.61 36.39 -57.35
N PHE A 151 -42.02 35.48 -58.24
CA PHE A 151 -41.68 34.07 -58.16
C PHE A 151 -40.16 33.85 -58.11
N TYR A 152 -39.39 34.40 -59.06
CA TYR A 152 -37.94 34.22 -59.09
C TYR A 152 -37.25 34.77 -57.84
N LYS A 153 -37.71 35.92 -57.31
CA LYS A 153 -37.18 36.47 -56.04
C LYS A 153 -37.41 35.51 -54.88
N LYS A 154 -38.63 34.96 -54.76
CA LYS A 154 -38.97 34.01 -53.69
C LYS A 154 -38.19 32.69 -53.84
N SER A 155 -38.15 32.15 -55.05
CA SER A 155 -37.42 30.92 -55.39
C SER A 155 -35.92 31.03 -55.11
N LYS A 156 -35.30 32.17 -55.42
CA LYS A 156 -33.89 32.43 -55.10
C LYS A 156 -33.62 32.34 -53.59
N ILE A 157 -34.47 32.96 -52.77
CA ILE A 157 -34.34 32.94 -51.31
C ILE A 157 -34.41 31.51 -50.77
N GLU A 158 -35.35 30.69 -51.26
CA GLU A 158 -35.48 29.30 -50.84
C GLU A 158 -34.29 28.42 -51.28
N ILE A 159 -33.80 28.61 -52.51
CA ILE A 159 -32.59 27.94 -52.99
C ILE A 159 -31.37 28.32 -52.13
N ASP A 160 -31.19 29.61 -51.82
CA ASP A 160 -30.09 30.09 -50.97
C ASP A 160 -30.14 29.47 -49.56
N LYS A 161 -31.35 29.32 -48.99
CA LYS A 161 -31.54 28.62 -47.71
C LYS A 161 -31.12 27.15 -47.81
N GLY A 162 -31.55 26.45 -48.87
CA GLY A 162 -31.18 25.05 -49.12
C GLY A 162 -29.67 24.86 -49.29
N ILE A 163 -29.02 25.74 -50.07
CA ILE A 163 -27.56 25.74 -50.25
C ILE A 163 -26.84 25.91 -48.91
N ASN A 164 -27.28 26.85 -48.08
CA ASN A 164 -26.66 27.10 -46.77
C ASN A 164 -26.83 25.90 -45.83
N LEU A 165 -28.01 25.27 -45.81
CA LEU A 165 -28.27 24.07 -45.02
C LEU A 165 -27.33 22.93 -45.42
N VAL A 166 -27.21 22.64 -46.72
CA VAL A 166 -26.33 21.58 -47.25
C VAL A 166 -24.86 21.88 -46.97
N LYS A 167 -24.42 23.13 -47.15
CA LYS A 167 -23.04 23.54 -46.84
C LYS A 167 -22.69 23.32 -45.37
N ASN A 168 -23.60 23.65 -44.46
CA ASN A 168 -23.40 23.45 -43.02
C ASN A 168 -23.28 21.96 -42.68
N ILE A 169 -24.16 21.11 -43.23
CA ILE A 169 -24.09 19.65 -43.06
C ILE A 169 -22.75 19.08 -43.55
N ILE A 170 -22.31 19.48 -44.75
CA ILE A 170 -21.02 19.06 -45.29
C ILE A 170 -19.88 19.51 -44.37
N GLY A 171 -19.94 20.72 -43.82
CA GLY A 171 -18.98 21.22 -42.85
C GLY A 171 -18.91 20.34 -41.59
N ASP A 172 -20.06 20.03 -41.00
CA ASP A 172 -20.18 19.24 -39.77
C ASP A 172 -19.66 17.80 -39.91
N LEU A 173 -19.69 17.25 -41.14
CA LEU A 173 -19.25 15.89 -41.47
C LEU A 173 -17.75 15.78 -41.75
N LYS A 174 -17.07 16.88 -42.11
CA LYS A 174 -15.67 16.84 -42.54
C LYS A 174 -14.69 16.48 -41.43
N GLU A 175 -14.96 16.92 -40.20
CA GLU A 175 -14.08 16.62 -39.07
C GLU A 175 -14.86 16.14 -37.82
N PRO A 176 -14.29 15.19 -37.07
CA PRO A 176 -14.79 14.86 -35.75
C PRO A 176 -14.63 16.06 -34.82
N LYS A 177 -15.55 16.19 -33.86
CA LYS A 177 -15.54 17.27 -32.87
C LYS A 177 -14.36 17.15 -31.90
N PHE A 178 -13.94 15.92 -31.63
CA PHE A 178 -12.84 15.63 -30.72
C PHE A 178 -11.51 15.59 -31.45
N LYS A 179 -10.47 16.09 -30.78
CA LYS A 179 -9.06 15.88 -31.12
C LYS A 179 -8.38 15.24 -29.92
N LEU A 180 -7.47 14.31 -30.19
CA LEU A 180 -6.62 13.71 -29.17
C LEU A 180 -5.40 14.61 -28.96
N THR A 181 -5.05 14.86 -27.70
CA THR A 181 -3.86 15.64 -27.33
C THR A 181 -2.97 14.81 -26.42
N ASP A 182 -1.69 15.17 -26.37
CA ASP A 182 -0.75 14.54 -25.46
C ASP A 182 -1.11 14.82 -23.99
N SER A 183 -0.84 13.84 -23.14
CA SER A 183 -0.96 14.00 -21.68
C SER A 183 0.20 14.83 -21.15
N SER A 184 -0.07 15.74 -20.22
CA SER A 184 0.95 16.52 -19.49
C SER A 184 1.55 15.77 -18.31
N ASP A 185 0.97 14.65 -17.90
CA ASP A 185 1.22 14.05 -16.59
C ASP A 185 2.17 12.85 -16.65
N ASN A 186 3.26 12.94 -15.89
CA ASN A 186 4.23 11.86 -15.74
C ASN A 186 3.78 10.81 -14.70
N ILE A 187 3.88 9.52 -15.04
CA ILE A 187 3.60 8.43 -14.12
C ILE A 187 4.77 8.25 -13.15
N GLY A 188 4.53 8.52 -11.86
CA GLY A 188 5.51 8.32 -10.79
C GLY A 188 5.76 6.84 -10.46
N VAL A 189 6.67 6.18 -11.18
CA VAL A 189 6.99 4.74 -11.03
C VAL A 189 7.43 4.37 -9.62
N THR A 190 8.18 5.24 -8.94
CA THR A 190 8.65 5.02 -7.55
C THR A 190 7.50 4.83 -6.57
N LYS A 191 6.41 5.58 -6.75
CA LYS A 191 5.19 5.47 -5.92
C LYS A 191 4.48 4.12 -6.10
N LEU A 192 4.62 3.48 -7.26
CA LEU A 192 3.98 2.20 -7.56
C LEU A 192 4.79 1.02 -7.00
N PHE A 193 6.11 1.09 -7.09
CA PHE A 193 7.03 0.02 -6.72
C PHE A 193 7.42 0.01 -5.23
N GLY A 194 7.60 1.18 -4.61
CA GLY A 194 8.20 1.31 -3.29
C GLY A 194 9.72 1.37 -3.33
N GLU A 195 10.34 1.44 -2.15
CA GLU A 195 11.77 1.71 -1.99
C GLU A 195 12.44 0.66 -1.09
N LEU A 196 13.71 0.36 -1.37
CA LEU A 196 14.54 -0.44 -0.48
C LEU A 196 15.09 0.47 0.62
N TYR A 197 15.08 -0.02 1.86
CA TYR A 197 15.69 0.65 2.99
C TYR A 197 16.66 -0.30 3.71
N LEU A 198 17.70 0.28 4.29
CA LEU A 198 18.61 -0.46 5.15
C LEU A 198 17.93 -0.74 6.49
N LYS A 199 17.99 -1.99 6.95
CA LYS A 199 17.52 -2.35 8.27
C LYS A 199 18.59 -1.93 9.29
N GLU A 200 18.27 -1.01 10.18
CA GLU A 200 19.18 -0.61 11.26
C GLU A 200 19.31 -1.71 12.32
N GLU A 201 20.45 -1.73 13.02
CA GLU A 201 20.75 -2.71 14.06
C GLU A 201 19.95 -2.43 15.33
N THR A 202 19.31 -3.47 15.88
CA THR A 202 18.62 -3.38 17.17
C THR A 202 19.63 -3.63 18.29
N PHE A 203 19.76 -2.68 19.21
CA PHE A 203 20.61 -2.82 20.39
C PHE A 203 19.76 -3.18 21.62
N ILE A 204 20.17 -4.22 22.34
CA ILE A 204 19.61 -4.57 23.64
C ILE A 204 20.65 -4.19 24.69
N TYR A 205 20.31 -3.24 25.55
CA TYR A 205 21.17 -2.83 26.66
C TYR A 205 20.79 -3.62 27.91
N PHE A 206 21.80 -4.19 28.57
CA PHE A 206 21.62 -4.91 29.83
C PHE A 206 22.30 -4.13 30.96
N ASN A 207 21.63 -4.02 32.10
CA ASN A 207 22.24 -3.50 33.31
C ASN A 207 23.25 -4.52 33.85
N LYS A 208 24.47 -4.08 34.16
CA LYS A 208 25.59 -4.95 34.56
C LYS A 208 25.49 -5.44 36.01
N GLU A 209 24.63 -4.83 36.83
CA GLU A 209 24.53 -5.09 38.28
C GLU A 209 23.37 -6.04 38.66
N GLU A 210 22.58 -6.52 37.69
CA GLU A 210 21.41 -7.37 37.93
C GLU A 210 21.78 -8.81 38.28
N ILE A 211 21.09 -9.35 39.29
CA ILE A 211 21.37 -10.67 39.90
C ILE A 211 20.84 -11.82 39.04
N ASP A 212 19.81 -11.58 38.21
CA ASP A 212 19.15 -12.63 37.43
C ASP A 212 18.25 -12.05 36.32
N ASP A 213 18.29 -12.63 35.11
CA ASP A 213 17.43 -12.29 33.98
C ASP A 213 15.93 -12.52 34.31
N ASP A 214 15.61 -13.50 35.17
CA ASP A 214 14.23 -13.85 35.56
C ASP A 214 13.67 -12.97 36.70
N SER A 215 14.55 -12.25 37.40
CA SER A 215 14.16 -11.30 38.46
C SER A 215 13.73 -9.94 37.93
N ARG A 216 14.00 -9.64 36.64
CA ARG A 216 13.73 -8.33 36.03
C ARG A 216 12.33 -7.82 36.31
N SER A 217 12.25 -6.67 36.98
CA SER A 217 11.07 -5.82 36.99
C SER A 217 11.01 -4.97 35.72
N GLU A 218 12.16 -4.59 35.17
CA GLU A 218 12.28 -3.65 34.04
C GLU A 218 13.39 -4.09 33.09
N ALA A 219 13.21 -3.85 31.79
CA ALA A 219 14.24 -4.00 30.77
C ALA A 219 14.11 -2.84 29.78
N THR A 220 15.22 -2.15 29.48
CA THR A 220 15.22 -1.09 28.46
C THR A 220 15.59 -1.69 27.11
N ILE A 221 14.58 -2.00 26.29
CA ILE A 221 14.77 -2.45 24.92
C ILE A 221 14.75 -1.21 24.02
N LYS A 222 15.89 -0.88 23.39
CA LYS A 222 15.92 0.16 22.35
C LYS A 222 15.56 -0.48 21.02
N LEU A 223 14.26 -0.56 20.75
CA LEU A 223 13.75 -0.93 19.44
C LEU A 223 13.90 0.28 18.52
N ILE A 224 14.78 0.18 17.53
CA ILE A 224 14.76 1.11 16.39
C ILE A 224 13.67 0.63 15.45
N ILE A 225 12.49 1.24 15.56
CA ILE A 225 11.40 1.03 14.61
C ILE A 225 11.69 1.96 13.43
N ASN A 226 12.04 1.39 12.29
CA ASN A 226 12.40 2.14 11.10
C ASN A 226 11.36 3.23 10.79
N ASN A 227 11.87 4.46 10.77
CA ASN A 227 11.33 5.68 10.19
C ASN A 227 9.80 5.88 10.30
N PHE A 228 9.34 6.29 11.49
CA PHE A 228 7.97 6.79 11.70
C PHE A 228 7.59 7.98 10.80
N SER A 229 8.54 8.63 10.13
CA SER A 229 8.23 9.69 9.16
C SER A 229 7.36 9.17 8.00
N LEU A 230 7.47 7.89 7.62
CA LEU A 230 6.62 7.25 6.60
C LEU A 230 5.16 7.04 7.05
N LEU A 231 4.87 7.29 8.34
CA LEU A 231 3.54 7.17 8.94
C LEU A 231 2.89 8.53 9.21
N LYS A 232 3.64 9.65 9.08
CA LYS A 232 3.15 11.00 9.42
C LYS A 232 1.94 11.45 8.60
N ASP A 233 1.83 11.01 7.34
CA ASP A 233 0.77 11.47 6.43
C ASP A 233 -0.39 10.47 6.26
N LYS A 234 -0.32 9.29 6.89
CA LYS A 234 -1.37 8.27 6.79
C LYS A 234 -2.43 8.50 7.86
N LYS A 235 -3.56 9.12 7.48
CA LYS A 235 -4.70 9.44 8.37
C LYS A 235 -5.27 8.25 9.15
N ASN A 236 -5.12 7.01 8.68
CA ASN A 236 -5.72 5.81 9.28
C ASN A 236 -4.72 4.65 9.36
N PHE A 237 -3.74 4.72 10.26
CA PHE A 237 -2.95 3.55 10.61
C PHE A 237 -3.28 3.11 12.04
N ARG A 238 -3.62 1.82 12.21
CA ARG A 238 -3.77 1.21 13.53
C ARG A 238 -2.50 0.46 13.86
N VAL A 239 -1.75 0.96 14.84
CA VAL A 239 -0.69 0.17 15.50
C VAL A 239 -1.39 -0.89 16.34
N TYR A 240 -1.35 -2.15 15.88
CA TYR A 240 -1.75 -3.27 16.72
C TYR A 240 -0.51 -3.72 17.51
N SER A 241 -0.27 -3.12 18.67
CA SER A 241 0.63 -3.71 19.64
C SER A 241 -0.13 -4.83 20.35
N LYS A 242 0.24 -6.09 20.15
CA LYS A 242 -0.16 -7.13 21.10
C LYS A 242 0.54 -6.84 22.42
N LYS A 243 -0.16 -6.91 23.55
CA LYS A 243 0.48 -6.91 24.87
C LYS A 243 1.48 -8.06 24.89
N CYS A 244 2.76 -7.74 24.84
CA CYS A 244 3.81 -8.72 25.12
C CYS A 244 3.81 -8.92 26.63
N ILE A 245 3.17 -10.00 27.06
CA ILE A 245 3.28 -10.45 28.44
C ILE A 245 4.54 -11.29 28.47
N ILE A 246 5.65 -10.69 28.89
CA ILE A 246 6.85 -11.44 29.27
C ILE A 246 6.47 -12.20 30.53
N ARG A 247 6.13 -13.49 30.37
CA ARG A 247 5.96 -14.37 31.52
C ARG A 247 7.35 -14.60 32.10
N LYS A 248 7.54 -14.24 33.37
CA LYS A 248 8.67 -14.76 34.17
C LYS A 248 8.57 -16.29 34.10
N PHE A 249 9.52 -16.96 33.45
CA PHE A 249 9.56 -18.42 33.35
C PHE A 249 10.27 -19.02 34.56
#